data_AF-A0A7S4RHA0-F1
#
_entry.id   AF-A0A7S4RHA0-F1
#
_cell.length_a   1.000
_cell.length_b   1.000
_cell.length_c   1.000
_cell.angle_alpha   90.00
_cell.angle_beta   90.00
_cell.angle_gamma   90.00
#
_symmetry.space_group_name_H-M   'P 1'
#
loop_
_entity.id
_entity.type
_entity.pdbx_description
1 polymer ?
#
loop_
_entity_poly.entity_id
_entity_poly.type
_entity_poly.pdbx_seq_one_letter_code
_entity_poly.pdbx_strand_id
1 'polypeptide(L)'
;GGRMAISTTTILPSKALDSNLEWPVCMRMFEHLDEIVSICDEIGFKNVRIVDAESPLEGLEIPEEEEEDDHIGATEATEQKGQKKRFKIHGRYSKEFEHLEDMDMDALCKVVTVYGEK
;
A
#
# COMPACT_ATOMS: atom_id res chain seq x y z
N GLY A 1 -17.29 -16.49 -21.18
CA GLY A 1 -17.32 -16.06 -19.79
C GLY A 1 -16.17 -15.11 -19.56
N GLY A 2 -16.44 -13.93 -19.01
CA GLY A 2 -15.39 -12.97 -18.66
C GLY A 2 -14.55 -13.51 -17.49
N ARG A 3 -13.26 -13.17 -17.42
CA ARG A 3 -12.39 -13.54 -16.30
C ARG A 3 -11.67 -12.30 -15.82
N MET A 4 -11.46 -12.19 -14.51
CA MET A 4 -10.65 -11.14 -13.90
C MET A 4 -9.55 -11.73 -13.02
N ALA A 5 -8.43 -11.01 -12.98
CA ALA A 5 -7.35 -11.19 -12.01
C ALA A 5 -6.84 -9.78 -11.68
N ILE A 6 -7.02 -9.34 -10.43
CA ILE A 6 -6.68 -7.99 -9.97
C ILE A 6 -5.76 -8.11 -8.76
N SER A 7 -4.54 -7.61 -8.86
CA SER A 7 -3.65 -7.46 -7.70
C SER A 7 -3.83 -6.05 -7.13
N THR A 8 -4.21 -5.96 -5.86
CA THR A 8 -4.52 -4.68 -5.20
C THR A 8 -4.13 -4.72 -3.72
N THR A 9 -3.85 -3.55 -3.17
CA THR A 9 -3.72 -3.36 -1.72
C THR A 9 -5.10 -3.17 -1.10
N THR A 10 -5.29 -3.73 0.09
CA THR A 10 -6.57 -3.78 0.83
C THR A 10 -6.34 -3.41 2.28
N ILE A 11 -7.38 -2.92 2.95
CA ILE A 11 -7.38 -2.70 4.41
C ILE A 11 -7.79 -4.01 5.10
N LEU A 12 -7.05 -4.39 6.14
CA LEU A 12 -7.37 -5.61 6.89
C LEU A 12 -8.65 -5.44 7.74
N PRO A 13 -9.53 -6.45 7.82
CA PRO A 13 -10.84 -6.33 8.48
C PRO A 13 -10.76 -6.01 9.98
N SER A 14 -9.67 -6.41 10.63
CA SER A 14 -9.43 -6.17 12.06
C SER A 14 -9.10 -4.71 12.40
N LYS A 15 -9.00 -3.83 11.40
CA LYS A 15 -8.57 -2.44 11.55
C LYS A 15 -9.46 -1.53 10.72
N ALA A 16 -10.40 -0.87 11.38
CA ALA A 16 -10.94 0.37 10.85
C ALA A 16 -9.81 1.42 10.91
N LEU A 17 -9.58 2.12 9.81
CA LEU A 17 -8.71 3.29 9.81
C LEU A 17 -9.27 4.29 10.83
N ASP A 18 -8.42 4.78 11.75
CA ASP A 18 -8.84 5.71 12.80
C ASP A 18 -9.37 7.00 12.17
N SER A 19 -10.63 7.34 12.46
CA SER A 19 -11.29 8.53 11.92
C SER A 19 -10.68 9.86 12.37
N ASN A 20 -9.84 9.85 13.41
CA ASN A 20 -9.15 11.03 13.92
C ASN A 20 -7.78 11.27 13.24
N LEU A 21 -7.30 10.30 12.44
CA LEU A 21 -6.08 10.41 11.67
C LEU A 21 -6.39 10.80 10.22
N GLU A 22 -5.59 11.71 9.67
CA GLU A 22 -5.68 12.09 8.26
C GLU A 22 -4.87 11.10 7.41
N TRP A 23 -5.53 10.06 6.93
CA TRP A 23 -4.90 9.02 6.12
C TRP A 23 -4.54 9.53 4.72
N PRO A 24 -3.40 9.10 4.17
CA PRO A 24 -3.03 9.43 2.80
C PRO A 24 -4.10 9.02 1.79
N VAL A 25 -4.14 9.74 0.66
CA VAL A 25 -5.15 9.51 -0.40
C VAL A 25 -5.21 8.05 -0.85
N CYS A 26 -4.06 7.39 -1.02
CA CYS A 26 -4.02 5.99 -1.45
C CYS A 26 -4.72 5.06 -0.45
N MET A 27 -4.50 5.24 0.86
CA MET A 27 -5.13 4.40 1.89
C MET A 27 -6.63 4.65 2.01
N ARG A 28 -7.10 5.87 1.74
CA ARG A 28 -8.54 6.19 1.70
C ARG A 28 -9.27 5.55 0.51
N MET A 29 -8.54 5.09 -0.50
CA MET A 29 -9.11 4.41 -1.67
C MET A 29 -9.08 2.89 -1.56
N PHE A 30 -8.32 2.34 -0.61
CA PHE A 30 -8.23 0.90 -0.47
C PHE A 30 -9.52 0.36 0.13
N GLU A 31 -9.97 -0.74 -0.46
CA GLU A 31 -11.16 -1.42 0.01
C GLU A 31 -10.85 -2.35 1.17
N HIS A 32 -11.86 -2.60 2.00
CA HIS A 32 -11.78 -3.61 3.04
C HIS A 32 -11.74 -5.02 2.44
N LEU A 33 -10.78 -5.83 2.88
CA LEU A 33 -10.53 -7.17 2.33
C LEU A 33 -11.76 -8.09 2.41
N ASP A 34 -12.55 -7.97 3.47
CA ASP A 34 -13.78 -8.72 3.69
C ASP A 34 -14.97 -8.27 2.82
N GLU A 35 -14.91 -7.07 2.24
CA GLU A 35 -15.97 -6.54 1.37
C GLU A 35 -15.80 -6.94 -0.11
N ILE A 36 -14.57 -7.29 -0.52
CA ILE A 36 -14.23 -7.60 -1.92
C ILE A 36 -15.14 -8.68 -2.53
N VAL A 37 -15.45 -9.73 -1.77
CA VAL A 37 -16.30 -10.82 -2.29
C VAL A 37 -17.70 -10.31 -2.59
N SER A 38 -18.28 -9.47 -1.72
CA SER A 38 -19.60 -8.88 -1.92
C SER A 38 -19.61 -7.98 -3.15
N ILE A 39 -18.60 -7.10 -3.28
CA ILE A 39 -18.46 -6.20 -4.42
C ILE A 39 -18.39 -6.98 -5.74
N CYS A 40 -17.59 -8.06 -5.77
CA CYS A 40 -17.48 -8.91 -6.95
C CYS A 40 -18.81 -9.59 -7.31
N ASP A 41 -19.56 -10.06 -6.30
CA ASP A 41 -20.86 -10.70 -6.49
C ASP A 41 -21.91 -9.74 -7.07
N GLU A 42 -21.95 -8.50 -6.56
CA GLU A 42 -22.86 -7.44 -7.04
C GLU A 42 -22.60 -7.05 -8.50
N ILE A 43 -21.34 -7.05 -8.93
CA ILE A 43 -20.92 -6.79 -10.33
C ILE A 43 -21.25 -7.99 -11.26
N GLY A 44 -21.51 -9.15 -10.66
CA GLY A 44 -21.87 -10.40 -11.35
C GLY A 44 -20.69 -11.33 -11.60
N PHE A 45 -19.54 -11.13 -10.94
CA PHE A 45 -18.47 -12.13 -10.92
C PHE A 45 -18.81 -13.22 -9.88
N LYS A 46 -18.52 -14.46 -10.24
CA LYS A 46 -18.72 -15.67 -9.45
C LYS A 46 -17.39 -16.40 -9.26
N ASN A 47 -17.40 -17.40 -8.36
CA ASN A 47 -16.22 -18.20 -8.01
C ASN A 47 -15.01 -17.33 -7.62
N VAL A 48 -15.28 -16.28 -6.86
CA VAL A 48 -14.26 -15.31 -6.44
C VAL A 48 -13.25 -15.98 -5.53
N ARG A 49 -11.97 -15.84 -5.84
CA ARG A 49 -10.86 -16.37 -5.03
C ARG A 49 -9.89 -15.24 -4.73
N ILE A 50 -9.62 -15.04 -3.44
CA ILE A 50 -8.63 -14.07 -2.98
C ILE A 50 -7.40 -14.84 -2.52
N VAL A 51 -6.25 -14.49 -3.07
CA VAL A 51 -4.96 -15.11 -2.77
C VAL A 51 -4.05 -14.03 -2.19
N ASP A 52 -3.38 -14.35 -1.08
CA ASP A 52 -2.31 -13.52 -0.56
C ASP A 52 -1.21 -13.38 -1.62
N ALA A 53 -0.79 -12.15 -1.91
CA ALA A 53 0.31 -11.94 -2.85
C ALA A 53 1.69 -12.27 -2.24
N GLU A 54 1.75 -12.57 -0.95
CA GLU A 54 2.98 -12.81 -0.18
C GLU A 54 4.01 -11.68 -0.35
N SER A 55 3.49 -10.46 -0.54
CA SER A 55 4.28 -9.25 -0.76
C SER A 55 4.24 -8.40 0.52
N PRO A 56 5.26 -8.46 1.38
CA PRO A 56 5.34 -7.57 2.53
C PRO A 56 5.38 -6.11 2.04
N LEU A 57 4.66 -5.25 2.73
CA LEU A 57 4.70 -3.81 2.49
C LEU A 57 5.94 -3.21 3.16
N GLU A 58 6.46 -3.84 4.22
CA GLU A 58 7.76 -3.53 4.77
C GLU A 58 8.89 -4.03 3.86
N GLY A 59 9.82 -3.14 3.48
CA GLY A 59 11.01 -3.52 2.71
C GLY A 59 10.84 -3.56 1.19
N LEU A 60 9.82 -2.88 0.64
CA LEU A 60 9.75 -2.60 -0.80
C LEU A 60 10.91 -1.65 -1.17
N GLU A 61 12.10 -2.20 -1.41
CA GLU A 61 13.27 -1.47 -1.89
C GLU A 61 13.00 -1.08 -3.36
N ILE A 62 12.80 0.21 -3.62
CA ILE A 62 12.81 0.72 -4.99
C ILE A 62 14.25 0.58 -5.49
N PRO A 63 14.49 -0.02 -6.67
CA PRO A 63 15.79 0.05 -7.31
C PRO A 63 16.22 1.52 -7.36
N GLU A 64 17.44 1.84 -6.93
CA GLU A 64 17.99 3.19 -7.08
C GLU A 64 17.94 3.55 -8.58
N GLU A 65 16.91 4.29 -9.00
CA GLU A 65 16.90 4.92 -10.31
C GLU A 65 18.06 5.92 -10.26
N GLU A 66 19.08 5.68 -11.09
CA GLU A 66 20.19 6.61 -11.30
C GLU A 66 19.60 8.00 -11.56
N GLU A 67 19.93 8.93 -10.66
CA GLU A 67 19.42 10.29 -10.60
C GLU A 67 19.49 10.97 -11.99
N GLU A 68 18.35 11.13 -12.67
CA GLU A 68 18.21 12.23 -13.62
C GLU A 68 17.97 13.51 -12.81
N ASP A 69 19.08 14.21 -12.64
CA ASP A 69 19.28 15.56 -12.10
C ASP A 69 18.05 16.48 -12.22
N ASP A 70 17.42 16.76 -11.08
CA ASP A 70 16.69 18.01 -10.88
C ASP A 70 16.93 18.48 -9.43
N HIS A 71 18.04 19.20 -9.27
CA HIS A 71 18.42 20.03 -8.13
C HIS A 71 17.26 20.46 -7.22
N ILE A 72 17.31 20.11 -5.92
CA ILE A 72 17.24 21.03 -4.77
C ILE A 72 17.77 20.29 -3.51
N GLY A 73 18.96 20.71 -3.05
CA GLY A 73 19.28 20.75 -1.62
C GLY A 73 19.84 19.49 -0.97
N ALA A 74 20.93 18.93 -1.50
CA ALA A 74 21.84 18.13 -0.70
C ALA A 74 22.50 19.03 0.39
N THR A 75 22.12 18.84 1.65
CA THR A 75 22.98 19.19 2.78
C THR A 75 23.26 17.94 3.62
N GLU A 76 24.45 17.42 3.36
CA GLU A 76 25.37 16.76 4.29
C GLU A 76 24.86 15.54 5.05
N ALA A 77 25.15 14.38 4.46
CA ALA A 77 25.24 13.10 5.13
C ALA A 77 26.25 13.19 6.29
N THR A 78 25.74 13.14 7.51
CA THR A 78 26.50 12.62 8.65
C THR A 78 26.10 11.17 8.86
N GLU A 79 27.08 10.28 8.68
CA GLU A 79 26.98 8.87 9.01
C GLU A 79 26.58 8.69 10.48
N GLN A 80 25.35 8.23 10.72
CA GLN A 80 24.99 7.59 11.99
C GLN A 80 24.30 6.26 11.73
N LYS A 81 24.92 5.21 12.25
CA LYS A 81 24.39 3.84 12.32
C LYS A 81 23.06 3.83 13.08
N GLY A 82 22.00 3.41 12.40
CA GLY A 82 20.71 3.07 13.02
C GLY A 82 19.56 3.65 12.24
N GLN A 83 18.71 2.78 11.69
CA GLN A 83 17.49 3.08 10.94
C GLN A 83 17.73 3.72 9.56
N LYS A 84 17.83 2.86 8.53
CA LYS A 84 17.65 3.28 7.13
C LYS A 84 16.28 3.98 7.04
N LYS A 85 16.27 5.29 6.77
CA LYS A 85 15.04 6.05 6.55
C LYS A 85 14.26 5.35 5.43
N ARG A 86 13.00 4.98 5.72
CA ARG A 86 12.06 4.44 4.73
C ARG A 86 12.08 5.37 3.51
N PHE A 87 12.44 4.87 2.32
CA PHE A 87 12.52 5.70 1.13
C PHE A 87 11.13 6.28 0.85
N LYS A 88 11.06 7.60 0.73
CA LYS A 88 9.82 8.35 0.52
C LYS A 88 9.34 8.12 -0.92
N ILE A 89 8.58 7.05 -1.15
CA ILE A 89 7.81 6.83 -2.40
C ILE A 89 7.02 8.09 -2.77
N HIS A 90 6.67 8.90 -1.77
CA HIS A 90 5.77 10.04 -1.89
C HIS A 90 6.45 11.41 -1.92
N GLY A 91 7.78 11.52 -1.99
CA GLY A 91 8.52 12.78 -2.22
C GLY A 91 7.88 14.03 -1.57
N ARG A 92 7.21 14.86 -2.39
CA ARG A 92 6.50 16.11 -2.00
C ARG A 92 5.41 15.96 -0.94
N TYR A 93 4.80 14.79 -0.79
CA TYR A 93 3.72 14.52 0.17
C TYR A 93 4.23 13.96 1.49
N SER A 94 5.54 13.93 1.72
CA SER A 94 6.12 13.22 2.87
C SER A 94 5.57 13.58 4.26
N LYS A 95 4.97 14.76 4.43
CA LYS A 95 4.28 15.14 5.68
C LYS A 95 3.01 14.34 5.93
N GLU A 96 2.26 13.98 4.89
CA GLU A 96 1.06 13.14 5.00
C GLU A 96 1.40 11.69 5.37
N PHE A 97 2.63 11.26 5.12
CA PHE A 97 3.09 9.89 5.38
C PHE A 97 3.98 9.77 6.63
N GLU A 98 4.39 10.89 7.23
CA GLU A 98 5.32 10.92 8.37
C GLU A 98 4.77 10.13 9.57
N HIS A 99 3.48 10.25 9.84
CA HIS A 99 2.83 9.51 10.93
C HIS A 99 2.71 7.99 10.67
N LEU A 100 2.94 7.54 9.43
CA LEU A 100 2.95 6.13 9.07
C LEU A 100 4.33 5.49 9.27
N GLU A 101 5.39 6.28 9.49
CA GLU A 101 6.76 5.77 9.69
C GLU A 101 6.88 4.85 10.91
N ASP A 102 6.11 5.13 11.95
CA ASP A 102 6.09 4.33 13.19
C ASP A 102 4.99 3.25 13.19
N MET A 103 4.18 3.18 12.13
CA MET A 103 3.10 2.21 12.01
C MET A 103 3.56 0.94 11.28
N ASP A 104 3.02 -0.19 11.73
CA ASP A 104 3.14 -1.49 11.08
C ASP A 104 2.15 -1.55 9.90
N MET A 105 2.67 -1.42 8.68
CA MET A 105 1.86 -1.42 7.46
C MET A 105 1.31 -2.80 7.15
N ASP A 106 2.02 -3.87 7.49
CA ASP A 106 1.56 -5.25 7.27
C ASP A 106 0.41 -5.63 8.22
N ALA A 107 0.31 -4.96 9.36
CA ALA A 107 -0.83 -5.07 10.27
C ALA A 107 -2.07 -4.25 9.85
N LEU A 108 -1.91 -3.26 8.96
CA LEU A 108 -2.99 -2.38 8.48
C LEU A 108 -3.49 -2.80 7.11
N CYS A 109 -2.58 -3.15 6.22
CA CYS A 109 -2.85 -3.38 4.81
C CYS A 109 -2.28 -4.70 4.35
N LYS A 110 -2.87 -5.23 3.27
CA LYS A 110 -2.41 -6.45 2.64
C LYS A 110 -2.55 -6.40 1.14
N VAL A 111 -1.52 -6.86 0.43
CA VAL A 111 -1.57 -7.04 -1.02
C VAL A 111 -2.19 -8.41 -1.32
N VAL A 112 -3.24 -8.42 -2.12
CA VAL A 112 -3.93 -9.64 -2.52
C VAL A 112 -4.16 -9.66 -4.02
N THR A 113 -4.26 -10.86 -4.58
CA THR A 113 -4.75 -11.07 -5.95
C THR A 113 -6.15 -11.67 -5.91
N VAL A 114 -7.10 -10.97 -6.51
CA VAL A 114 -8.51 -11.33 -6.61
C VAL A 114 -8.79 -11.91 -7.99
N TYR A 115 -9.29 -13.14 -8.04
CA TYR A 115 -9.72 -13.81 -9.25
C TYR A 115 -11.24 -13.95 -9.28
N GLY A 116 -11.84 -13.92 -10.46
CA GLY A 116 -13.28 -14.17 -10.64
C GLY A 116 -13.65 -14.45 -12.09
N GLU A 117 -14.85 -15.02 -12.30
CA GLU A 117 -15.39 -15.30 -13.63
C GLU A 117 -16.86 -14.87 -13.78
N LYS A 118 -17.28 -14.54 -15.00
CA LYS A 118 -18.59 -13.98 -15.33
C LYS A 118 -19.26 -14.72 -16.47
#